data_AF-A0A818YSK6-F1
#
_entry.id   AF-A0A818YSK6-F1
#
_cell.length_a   1.000
_cell.length_b   1.000
_cell.length_c   1.000
_cell.angle_alpha   90.00
_cell.angle_beta   90.00
_cell.angle_gamma   90.00
#
_symmetry.space_group_name_H-M   'P 1'
#
loop_
_entity.id
_entity.type
_entity.pdbx_description
1 polymer ?
#
loop_
_entity_poly.entity_id
_entity_poly.type
_entity_poly.pdbx_seq_one_letter_code
_entity_poly.pdbx_strand_id
1 'polypeptide(L)'
;MCMKVDCQECGKPTWKGCGKHIEQALKDVPEDERCKCPRETCESIAAAAHKTEETKVATTTTNDETKIDDKIKSDETKTEHKAESDEKKVADEIKSTETKHDEKIEGKETSTETKHDQEIKAEETKHDREVKAEETKHDEKIEGKEASIETKRDQEVKAEETKHDEKIEGKDTSIETKHDQEIKAEETKHDKEIKAEETKHDEKIEGKETSIETKHDKETKAEETKKKED
;
A
#
# COMPACT_ATOMS: atom_id res chain seq x y z
N MET A 1 109.73 5.98 -54.22
CA MET A 1 111.13 6.25 -54.62
C MET A 1 111.88 6.80 -53.41
N CYS A 2 113.10 6.34 -53.10
CA CYS A 2 113.95 7.00 -52.09
C CYS A 2 114.91 7.95 -52.81
N MET A 3 115.11 9.15 -52.28
CA MET A 3 116.01 10.16 -52.88
C MET A 3 117.04 10.63 -51.84
N LYS A 4 118.25 10.97 -52.29
CA LYS A 4 119.30 11.57 -51.45
C LYS A 4 118.90 13.00 -51.05
N VAL A 5 118.98 13.31 -49.76
CA VAL A 5 118.76 14.65 -49.18
C VAL A 5 119.79 14.88 -48.08
N ASP A 6 120.08 16.12 -47.72
CA ASP A 6 120.97 16.41 -46.59
C ASP A 6 120.20 16.46 -45.28
N CYS A 7 120.76 15.88 -44.22
CA CYS A 7 120.15 15.88 -42.89
C CYS A 7 120.17 17.31 -42.31
N GLN A 8 119.01 17.79 -41.85
CA GLN A 8 118.92 19.14 -41.25
C GLN A 8 119.66 19.26 -39.91
N GLU A 9 119.89 18.16 -39.19
CA GLU A 9 120.57 18.20 -37.88
C GLU A 9 122.10 18.15 -37.99
N CYS A 10 122.66 17.31 -38.88
CA CYS A 10 124.10 17.10 -38.96
C CYS A 10 124.73 17.48 -40.31
N GLY A 11 123.93 17.90 -41.31
CA GLY A 11 124.40 18.28 -42.65
C GLY A 11 124.93 17.13 -43.52
N LYS A 12 125.00 15.90 -42.98
CA LYS A 12 125.47 14.73 -43.72
C LYS A 12 124.39 14.19 -44.67
N PRO A 13 124.76 13.58 -45.80
CA PRO A 13 123.80 12.96 -46.71
C PRO A 13 122.97 11.86 -46.03
N THR A 14 121.67 11.90 -46.26
CA THR A 14 120.67 10.91 -45.84
C THR A 14 119.68 10.65 -46.98
N TRP A 15 118.64 9.86 -46.75
CA TRP A 15 117.59 9.62 -47.74
C TRP A 15 116.22 10.09 -47.24
N LYS A 16 115.34 10.48 -48.16
CA LYS A 16 113.92 10.72 -47.91
C LYS A 16 113.08 9.70 -48.68
N GLY A 17 112.11 9.07 -48.01
CA GLY A 17 111.24 8.04 -48.58
C GLY A 17 111.14 6.79 -47.71
N CYS A 18 110.56 5.73 -48.26
CA CYS A 18 110.13 4.52 -47.54
C CYS A 18 111.25 3.63 -46.96
N GLY A 19 112.54 3.96 -47.12
CA GLY A 19 113.64 3.20 -46.50
C GLY A 19 113.95 1.84 -47.11
N LYS A 20 113.22 1.39 -48.12
CA LYS A 20 113.52 0.11 -48.81
C LYS A 20 114.62 0.22 -49.87
N HIS A 21 115.01 1.43 -50.27
CA HIS A 21 115.94 1.67 -51.38
C HIS A 21 117.11 2.58 -50.98
N ILE A 22 117.58 2.46 -49.74
CA ILE A 22 118.60 3.35 -49.15
C ILE A 22 119.93 3.16 -49.85
N GLU A 23 120.36 1.91 -50.05
CA GLU A 23 121.63 1.60 -50.71
C GLU A 23 121.69 2.14 -52.15
N GLN A 24 120.55 2.22 -52.82
CA GLN A 24 120.47 2.78 -54.16
C GLN A 24 120.44 4.32 -54.12
N ALA A 25 119.79 4.92 -53.11
CA ALA A 25 119.73 6.37 -52.94
C ALA A 25 121.06 6.98 -52.46
N LEU A 26 121.88 6.21 -51.73
CA LEU A 26 123.17 6.64 -51.16
C LEU A 26 124.38 5.91 -51.78
N LYS A 27 124.22 5.36 -52.99
CA LYS A 27 125.26 4.55 -53.66
C LYS A 27 126.63 5.26 -53.76
N ASP A 28 126.63 6.57 -53.97
CA ASP A 28 127.85 7.38 -54.12
C ASP A 28 128.34 8.01 -52.80
N VAL A 29 127.76 7.64 -51.65
CA VAL A 29 128.15 8.15 -50.33
C VAL A 29 128.74 7.01 -49.49
N PRO A 30 130.05 7.07 -49.15
CA PRO A 30 130.68 6.12 -48.23
C PRO A 30 129.95 6.05 -46.88
N GLU A 31 129.89 4.88 -46.27
CA GLU A 31 129.12 4.66 -45.03
C GLU A 31 129.49 5.60 -43.88
N ASP A 32 130.78 5.98 -43.79
CA ASP A 32 131.29 6.88 -42.76
C ASP A 32 130.82 8.35 -42.92
N GLU A 33 130.44 8.72 -44.14
CA GLU A 33 129.93 10.04 -44.47
C GLU A 33 128.39 10.12 -44.40
N ARG A 34 127.70 9.00 -44.20
CA ARG A 34 126.24 8.96 -44.06
C ARG A 34 125.79 9.51 -42.71
N CYS A 35 124.60 10.13 -42.69
CA CYS A 35 123.97 10.60 -41.46
C CYS A 35 123.67 9.44 -40.49
N LYS A 36 124.01 9.62 -39.20
CA LYS A 36 123.76 8.67 -38.10
C LYS A 36 122.74 9.19 -37.08
N CYS A 37 122.04 10.29 -37.36
CA CYS A 37 121.06 10.86 -36.44
C CYS A 37 119.85 9.92 -36.24
N PRO A 38 119.28 9.84 -35.02
CA PRO A 38 118.06 9.07 -34.77
C PRO A 38 116.90 9.65 -35.59
N ARG A 39 116.16 8.81 -36.31
CA ARG A 39 115.08 9.24 -37.22
C ARG A 39 113.78 9.68 -36.53
N GLU A 40 113.69 9.53 -35.22
CA GLU A 40 112.47 9.77 -34.45
C GLU A 40 112.09 11.26 -34.32
N THR A 41 112.94 12.19 -34.77
CA THR A 41 112.65 13.64 -34.78
C THR A 41 111.95 14.14 -36.04
N CYS A 42 111.58 13.27 -36.99
CA CYS A 42 110.86 13.66 -38.22
C CYS A 42 109.45 13.04 -38.37
N GLU A 43 108.94 12.34 -37.35
CA GLU A 43 107.57 11.76 -37.32
C GLU A 43 106.65 12.43 -36.27
N SER A 44 107.09 13.53 -35.66
CA SER A 44 106.33 14.29 -34.65
C SER A 44 105.92 15.70 -35.12
N ILE A 45 105.63 15.88 -36.41
CA ILE A 45 104.88 17.03 -36.94
C ILE A 45 103.90 16.55 -38.04
N ALA A 46 103.01 15.62 -37.65
CA ALA A 46 101.84 15.22 -38.46
C ALA A 46 100.59 14.90 -37.60
N ALA A 47 100.55 15.34 -36.34
CA ALA A 47 99.45 15.08 -35.40
C ALA A 47 98.78 16.36 -34.82
N ALA A 48 98.83 17.49 -35.54
CA ALA A 48 98.16 18.73 -35.12
C ALA A 48 97.73 19.63 -36.30
N ALA A 49 97.00 19.08 -37.27
CA ALA A 49 96.18 19.87 -38.21
C ALA A 49 95.24 18.96 -39.04
N HIS A 50 94.19 18.43 -38.41
CA HIS A 50 92.90 18.14 -39.06
C HIS A 50 91.89 17.73 -37.97
N LYS A 51 91.41 18.71 -37.22
CA LYS A 51 90.22 18.59 -36.36
C LYS A 51 89.32 19.79 -36.62
N THR A 52 88.76 19.85 -37.83
CA THR A 52 87.66 20.73 -38.23
C THR A 52 87.28 20.31 -39.65
N GLU A 53 86.46 19.27 -39.79
CA GLU A 53 85.59 18.95 -40.97
C GLU A 53 84.84 17.60 -40.73
N GLU A 54 84.49 17.28 -39.47
CA GLU A 54 83.44 16.30 -39.11
C GLU A 54 82.45 16.97 -38.15
N THR A 55 82.01 18.17 -38.53
CA THR A 55 80.97 18.93 -37.81
C THR A 55 80.15 19.69 -38.84
N LYS A 56 79.62 18.95 -39.82
CA LYS A 56 78.57 19.42 -40.74
C LYS A 56 77.52 18.35 -41.06
N VAL A 57 77.80 17.08 -40.77
CA VAL A 57 76.82 15.97 -40.89
C VAL A 57 76.13 15.66 -39.54
N ALA A 58 76.76 16.00 -38.40
CA ALA A 58 76.14 15.83 -37.07
C ALA A 58 75.23 17.01 -36.66
N THR A 59 75.28 18.16 -37.33
CA THR A 59 74.42 19.33 -37.03
C THR A 59 73.19 19.46 -37.93
N THR A 60 73.06 18.66 -38.99
CA THR A 60 71.80 18.55 -39.75
C THR A 60 70.92 17.42 -39.19
N THR A 61 71.51 16.30 -38.79
CA THR A 61 70.75 15.15 -38.27
C THR A 61 70.15 15.38 -36.89
N THR A 62 70.80 16.10 -35.98
CA THR A 62 70.22 16.41 -34.66
C THR A 62 69.08 17.43 -34.72
N ASN A 63 69.07 18.32 -35.73
CA ASN A 63 68.01 19.32 -35.91
C ASN A 63 66.75 18.71 -36.54
N ASP A 64 66.91 17.76 -37.47
CA ASP A 64 65.78 17.01 -38.05
C ASP A 64 65.17 16.03 -37.03
N GLU A 65 65.97 15.38 -36.16
CA GLU A 65 65.46 14.56 -35.06
C GLU A 65 64.63 15.38 -34.07
N THR A 66 65.12 16.54 -33.60
CA THR A 66 64.32 17.42 -32.71
C THR A 66 63.03 17.92 -33.35
N LYS A 67 63.03 18.16 -34.67
CA LYS A 67 61.84 18.63 -35.41
C LYS A 67 60.84 17.50 -35.66
N ILE A 68 61.32 16.27 -35.83
CA ILE A 68 60.48 15.08 -35.92
C ILE A 68 59.86 14.78 -34.54
N ASP A 69 60.62 14.88 -33.45
CA ASP A 69 60.12 14.69 -32.09
C ASP A 69 59.06 15.73 -31.70
N ASP A 70 59.27 17.01 -32.04
CA ASP A 70 58.27 18.07 -31.81
C ASP A 70 56.99 17.84 -32.64
N LYS A 71 57.14 17.30 -33.86
CA LYS A 71 56.00 16.98 -34.72
C LYS A 71 55.24 15.75 -34.24
N ILE A 72 55.94 14.72 -33.78
CA ILE A 72 55.35 13.52 -33.15
C ILE A 72 54.57 13.93 -31.90
N LYS A 73 55.17 14.74 -31.01
CA LYS A 73 54.45 15.27 -29.83
C LYS A 73 53.23 16.10 -30.20
N SER A 74 53.32 16.92 -31.26
CA SER A 74 52.18 17.71 -31.74
C SER A 74 51.07 16.84 -32.33
N ASP A 75 51.41 15.75 -33.00
CA ASP A 75 50.43 14.81 -33.55
C ASP A 75 49.84 13.93 -32.45
N GLU A 76 50.63 13.47 -31.48
CA GLU A 76 50.20 12.71 -30.29
C GLU A 76 49.18 13.51 -29.47
N THR A 77 49.50 14.75 -29.10
CA THR A 77 48.58 15.65 -28.38
C THR A 77 47.30 15.92 -29.15
N LYS A 78 47.37 15.98 -30.49
CA LYS A 78 46.19 16.16 -31.35
C LYS A 78 45.32 14.90 -31.40
N THR A 79 45.92 13.71 -31.42
CA THR A 79 45.18 12.45 -31.31
C THR A 79 44.57 12.25 -29.92
N GLU A 80 45.28 12.62 -28.85
CA GLU A 80 44.76 12.57 -27.48
C GLU A 80 43.57 13.50 -27.32
N HIS A 81 43.69 14.78 -27.73
CA HIS A 81 42.57 15.72 -27.68
C HIS A 81 41.38 15.27 -28.54
N LYS A 82 41.64 14.61 -29.68
CA LYS A 82 40.57 14.05 -30.50
C LYS A 82 39.90 12.85 -29.83
N ALA A 83 40.68 11.97 -29.18
CA ALA A 83 40.15 10.84 -28.42
C ALA A 83 39.30 11.32 -27.24
N GLU A 84 39.76 12.32 -26.47
CA GLU A 84 38.99 12.93 -25.37
C GLU A 84 37.69 13.57 -25.88
N SER A 85 37.74 14.25 -27.03
CA SER A 85 36.55 14.85 -27.64
C SER A 85 35.55 13.80 -28.13
N ASP A 86 36.05 12.70 -28.71
CA ASP A 86 35.22 11.59 -29.18
C ASP A 86 34.61 10.82 -27.99
N GLU A 87 35.37 10.58 -26.91
CA GLU A 87 34.88 9.98 -25.64
C GLU A 87 33.80 10.85 -24.99
N LYS A 88 34.01 12.17 -24.91
CA LYS A 88 33.00 13.10 -24.39
C LYS A 88 31.72 13.05 -25.23
N LYS A 89 31.84 12.99 -26.56
CA LYS A 89 30.69 12.90 -27.46
C LYS A 89 29.92 11.60 -27.28
N VAL A 90 30.62 10.47 -27.15
CA VAL A 90 29.98 9.17 -26.86
C VAL A 90 29.29 9.18 -25.50
N ALA A 91 29.92 9.77 -24.47
CA ALA A 91 29.32 9.90 -23.14
C ALA A 91 28.06 10.78 -23.16
N ASP A 92 28.08 11.91 -23.88
CA ASP A 92 26.91 12.79 -24.06
C ASP A 92 25.77 12.06 -24.81
N GLU A 93 26.10 11.21 -25.79
CA GLU A 93 25.14 10.42 -26.55
C GLU A 93 24.52 9.29 -25.71
N ILE A 94 25.33 8.55 -24.94
CA ILE A 94 24.87 7.53 -23.98
C ILE A 94 23.93 8.17 -22.96
N LYS A 95 24.33 9.29 -22.35
CA LYS A 95 23.50 10.02 -21.38
C LYS A 95 22.17 10.46 -21.98
N SER A 96 22.17 10.95 -23.23
CA SER A 96 20.93 11.30 -23.94
C SER A 96 20.03 10.08 -24.16
N THR A 97 20.59 8.91 -24.44
CA THR A 97 19.80 7.68 -24.62
C THR A 97 19.28 7.11 -23.29
N GLU A 98 20.05 7.20 -22.21
CA GLU A 98 19.63 6.78 -20.87
C GLU A 98 18.45 7.64 -20.39
N THR A 99 18.55 8.97 -20.50
CA THR A 99 17.45 9.88 -20.12
C THR A 99 16.16 9.56 -20.88
N LYS A 100 16.24 9.30 -22.19
CA LYS A 100 15.06 8.93 -23.00
C LYS A 100 14.48 7.57 -22.61
N HIS A 101 15.33 6.63 -22.18
CA HIS A 101 14.89 5.32 -21.73
C HIS A 101 14.20 5.42 -20.37
N ASP A 102 14.74 6.22 -19.45
CA ASP A 102 14.17 6.48 -18.13
C ASP A 102 12.81 7.16 -18.25
N GLU A 103 12.69 8.24 -19.05
CA GLU A 103 11.39 8.90 -19.31
C GLU A 103 10.34 7.92 -19.88
N LYS A 104 10.79 6.97 -20.72
CA LYS A 104 9.91 5.96 -21.32
C LYS A 104 9.51 4.87 -20.32
N ILE A 105 10.37 4.51 -19.38
CA ILE A 105 10.05 3.60 -18.29
C ILE A 105 9.05 4.28 -17.35
N GLU A 106 9.35 5.49 -16.87
CA GLU A 106 8.47 6.25 -15.98
C GLU A 106 7.09 6.49 -16.61
N GLY A 107 7.05 6.85 -17.90
CA GLY A 107 5.80 7.00 -18.64
C GLY A 107 4.99 5.69 -18.77
N LYS A 108 5.66 4.54 -18.82
CA LYS A 108 4.99 3.24 -18.81
C LYS A 108 4.50 2.87 -17.41
N GLU A 109 5.32 3.06 -16.39
CA GLU A 109 4.97 2.77 -14.99
C GLU A 109 3.76 3.59 -14.55
N THR A 110 3.78 4.90 -14.78
CA THR A 110 2.65 5.80 -14.49
C THR A 110 1.39 5.43 -15.28
N SER A 111 1.53 5.01 -16.54
CA SER A 111 0.40 4.54 -17.36
C SER A 111 -0.20 3.24 -16.83
N THR A 112 0.63 2.29 -16.37
CA THR A 112 0.16 1.04 -15.77
C THR A 112 -0.48 1.25 -14.41
N GLU A 113 0.11 2.11 -13.58
CA GLU A 113 -0.44 2.49 -12.27
C GLU A 113 -1.81 3.15 -12.42
N THR A 114 -1.92 4.12 -13.34
CA THR A 114 -3.21 4.79 -13.63
C THR A 114 -4.29 3.80 -14.06
N LYS A 115 -3.94 2.78 -14.86
CA LYS A 115 -4.89 1.74 -15.28
C LYS A 115 -5.32 0.88 -14.10
N HIS A 116 -4.36 0.44 -13.29
CA HIS A 116 -4.64 -0.38 -12.11
C HIS A 116 -5.52 0.38 -11.11
N ASP A 117 -5.27 1.66 -10.88
CA ASP A 117 -6.11 2.53 -10.05
C ASP A 117 -7.53 2.69 -10.60
N GLN A 118 -7.68 2.79 -11.92
CA GLN A 118 -9.00 2.85 -12.56
C GLN A 118 -9.75 1.52 -12.42
N GLU A 119 -9.05 0.39 -12.57
CA GLU A 119 -9.62 -0.95 -12.39
C GLU A 119 -10.03 -1.20 -10.93
N ILE A 120 -9.19 -0.84 -9.95
CA ILE A 120 -9.52 -0.92 -8.52
C ILE A 120 -10.77 -0.09 -8.23
N LYS A 121 -10.83 1.17 -8.68
CA LYS A 121 -12.02 2.02 -8.46
C LYS A 121 -13.27 1.44 -9.10
N ALA A 122 -13.15 0.86 -10.29
CA ALA A 122 -14.26 0.20 -10.95
C ALA A 122 -14.74 -1.01 -10.14
N GLU A 123 -13.82 -1.82 -9.59
CA GLU A 123 -14.13 -2.98 -8.77
C GLU A 123 -14.72 -2.60 -7.41
N GLU A 124 -14.18 -1.59 -6.72
CA GLU A 124 -14.73 -1.04 -5.47
C GLU A 124 -16.17 -0.56 -5.68
N THR A 125 -16.44 0.21 -6.74
CA THR A 125 -17.81 0.67 -7.00
C THR A 125 -18.75 -0.47 -7.40
N LYS A 126 -18.25 -1.57 -7.97
CA LYS A 126 -19.05 -2.76 -8.25
C LYS A 126 -19.38 -3.47 -6.94
N HIS A 127 -18.39 -3.69 -6.08
CA HIS A 127 -18.57 -4.31 -4.78
C HIS A 127 -19.54 -3.50 -3.90
N ASP A 128 -19.43 -2.17 -3.87
CA ASP A 128 -20.38 -1.30 -3.17
C ASP A 128 -21.83 -1.46 -3.66
N ARG A 129 -22.03 -1.66 -4.97
CA ARG A 129 -23.36 -1.89 -5.53
C ARG A 129 -23.89 -3.27 -5.15
N GLU A 130 -23.05 -4.29 -5.17
CA GLU A 130 -23.42 -5.65 -4.78
C GLU A 130 -23.78 -5.73 -3.29
N VAL A 131 -22.99 -5.08 -2.43
CA VAL A 131 -23.28 -4.98 -0.99
C VAL A 131 -24.59 -4.26 -0.74
N LYS A 132 -24.82 -3.10 -1.38
CA LYS A 132 -26.11 -2.39 -1.25
C LYS A 132 -27.29 -3.23 -1.73
N ALA A 133 -27.12 -3.97 -2.83
CA ALA A 133 -28.16 -4.86 -3.32
C ALA A 133 -28.46 -6.00 -2.32
N GLU A 134 -27.45 -6.59 -1.69
CA GLU A 134 -27.66 -7.59 -0.64
C GLU A 134 -28.27 -7.00 0.64
N GLU A 135 -27.88 -5.79 1.07
CA GLU A 135 -28.54 -5.08 2.17
C GLU A 135 -30.03 -4.90 1.90
N THR A 136 -30.41 -4.39 0.72
CA THR A 136 -31.83 -4.20 0.37
C THR A 136 -32.64 -5.50 0.40
N LYS A 137 -32.06 -6.62 -0.09
CA LYS A 137 -32.72 -7.93 -0.02
C LYS A 137 -32.89 -8.42 1.42
N HIS A 138 -31.90 -8.16 2.27
CA HIS A 138 -32.00 -8.51 3.69
C HIS A 138 -33.06 -7.68 4.40
N ASP A 139 -33.14 -6.38 4.11
CA ASP A 139 -34.16 -5.49 4.67
C ASP A 139 -35.58 -5.93 4.26
N GLU A 140 -35.82 -6.17 2.97
CA GLU A 140 -37.11 -6.69 2.48
C GLU A 140 -37.50 -8.02 3.15
N LYS A 141 -36.52 -8.89 3.40
CA LYS A 141 -36.74 -10.17 4.08
C LYS A 141 -37.04 -10.01 5.57
N ILE A 142 -36.44 -9.01 6.22
CA ILE A 142 -36.72 -8.67 7.62
C ILE A 142 -38.14 -8.11 7.71
N GLU A 143 -38.49 -7.12 6.89
CA GLU A 143 -39.83 -6.53 6.83
C GLU A 143 -40.91 -7.59 6.59
N GLY A 144 -40.68 -8.50 5.65
CA GLY A 144 -41.61 -9.60 5.37
C GLY A 144 -41.79 -10.56 6.56
N LYS A 145 -40.72 -10.81 7.34
CA LYS A 145 -40.81 -11.61 8.56
C LYS A 145 -41.53 -10.87 9.68
N GLU A 146 -41.24 -9.58 9.88
CA GLU A 146 -41.89 -8.74 10.88
C GLU A 146 -43.40 -8.67 10.63
N ALA A 147 -43.83 -8.40 9.40
CA ALA A 147 -45.24 -8.38 9.02
C ALA A 147 -45.93 -9.74 9.27
N SER A 148 -45.23 -10.85 8.99
CA SER A 148 -45.75 -12.20 9.26
C SER A 148 -45.89 -12.48 10.76
N ILE A 149 -44.94 -12.03 11.57
CA ILE A 149 -44.97 -12.15 13.03
C ILE A 149 -46.10 -11.29 13.61
N GLU A 150 -46.24 -10.05 13.17
CA GLU A 150 -47.29 -9.13 13.61
C GLU A 150 -48.68 -9.72 13.32
N THR A 151 -48.92 -10.19 12.09
CA THR A 151 -50.19 -10.82 11.70
C THR A 151 -50.52 -12.02 12.58
N LYS A 152 -49.53 -12.89 12.88
CA LYS A 152 -49.74 -14.05 13.76
C LYS A 152 -50.07 -13.62 15.19
N ARG A 153 -49.35 -12.64 15.72
CA ARG A 153 -49.58 -12.12 17.07
C ARG A 153 -50.97 -11.52 17.19
N ASP A 154 -51.42 -10.76 16.19
CA ASP A 154 -52.76 -10.16 16.18
C ASP A 154 -53.86 -11.22 16.10
N GLN A 155 -53.67 -12.29 15.34
CA GLN A 155 -54.60 -13.42 15.31
C GLN A 155 -54.67 -14.14 16.66
N GLU A 156 -53.51 -14.35 17.30
CA GLU A 156 -53.43 -15.03 18.59
C GLU A 156 -54.06 -14.20 19.72
N VAL A 157 -53.82 -12.88 19.74
CA VAL A 157 -54.47 -11.96 20.68
C VAL A 157 -55.98 -11.95 20.48
N LYS A 158 -56.48 -11.83 19.24
CA LYS A 158 -57.92 -11.88 18.96
C LYS A 158 -58.56 -13.19 19.39
N ALA A 159 -57.86 -14.31 19.21
CA ALA A 159 -58.33 -15.63 19.64
C ALA A 159 -58.38 -15.76 21.16
N GLU A 160 -57.44 -15.17 21.90
CA GLU A 160 -57.49 -15.13 23.36
C GLU A 160 -58.57 -14.18 23.89
N GLU A 161 -58.74 -13.00 23.29
CA GLU A 161 -59.81 -12.06 23.63
C GLU A 161 -61.19 -12.72 23.50
N THR A 162 -61.45 -13.39 22.37
CA THR A 162 -62.73 -14.10 22.16
C THR A 162 -62.96 -15.22 23.20
N LYS A 163 -61.94 -16.02 23.54
CA LYS A 163 -62.08 -17.03 24.60
C LYS A 163 -62.37 -16.42 25.96
N HIS A 164 -61.74 -15.28 26.26
CA HIS A 164 -61.97 -14.56 27.51
C HIS A 164 -63.39 -14.00 27.58
N ASP A 165 -63.89 -13.41 26.50
CA ASP A 165 -65.26 -12.90 26.41
C ASP A 165 -66.29 -14.02 26.58
N GLU A 166 -66.15 -15.14 25.86
CA GLU A 166 -67.03 -16.31 26.02
C GLU A 166 -67.03 -16.85 27.46
N LYS A 167 -65.86 -16.84 28.12
CA LYS A 167 -65.72 -17.30 29.51
C LYS A 167 -66.36 -16.33 30.50
N ILE A 168 -66.31 -15.02 30.23
CA ILE A 168 -66.97 -14.00 31.05
C ILE A 168 -68.48 -14.14 30.89
N GLU A 169 -68.99 -14.22 29.65
CA GLU A 169 -70.41 -14.38 29.36
C GLU A 169 -70.97 -15.67 29.98
N GLY A 170 -70.23 -16.77 29.90
CA GLY A 170 -70.60 -18.03 30.57
C GLY A 170 -70.66 -17.94 32.10
N LYS A 171 -69.84 -17.08 32.71
CA LYS A 171 -69.91 -16.82 34.16
C LYS A 171 -71.07 -15.90 34.52
N ASP A 172 -71.30 -14.83 33.76
CA ASP A 172 -72.38 -13.88 34.00
C ASP A 172 -73.74 -14.57 33.89
N THR A 173 -73.95 -15.36 32.84
CA THR A 173 -75.18 -16.18 32.68
C THR A 173 -75.36 -17.18 33.82
N SER A 174 -74.28 -17.79 34.32
CA SER A 174 -74.34 -18.70 35.47
C SER A 174 -74.70 -17.98 36.77
N ILE A 175 -74.16 -16.78 36.97
CA ILE A 175 -74.46 -15.94 38.13
C ILE A 175 -75.92 -15.46 38.07
N GLU A 176 -76.36 -14.96 36.93
CA GLU A 176 -77.74 -14.51 36.70
C GLU A 176 -78.74 -15.64 36.97
N THR A 177 -78.49 -16.83 36.44
CA THR A 177 -79.35 -18.00 36.68
C THR A 177 -79.43 -18.37 38.16
N LYS A 178 -78.34 -18.28 38.91
CA LYS A 178 -78.32 -18.57 40.36
C LYS A 178 -79.09 -17.50 41.14
N HIS A 179 -78.88 -16.24 40.81
CA HIS A 179 -79.55 -15.13 41.46
C HIS A 179 -81.07 -15.18 41.21
N ASP A 180 -81.50 -15.50 39.99
CA ASP A 180 -82.91 -15.72 39.66
C ASP A 180 -83.53 -16.88 40.45
N GLN A 181 -82.77 -17.95 40.68
CA GLN A 181 -83.23 -19.09 41.50
C GLN A 181 -83.35 -18.70 42.97
N GLU A 182 -82.40 -17.95 43.52
CA GLU A 182 -82.45 -17.45 44.90
C GLU A 182 -83.62 -16.50 45.11
N ILE A 183 -83.82 -15.52 44.21
CA ILE A 183 -84.96 -14.61 44.26
C ILE A 183 -86.27 -15.39 44.26
N LYS A 184 -86.45 -16.33 43.32
CA LYS A 184 -87.67 -17.16 43.27
C LYS A 184 -87.89 -17.95 44.56
N ALA A 185 -86.83 -18.52 45.13
CA ALA A 185 -86.93 -19.26 46.38
C ALA A 185 -87.36 -18.36 47.55
N GLU A 186 -86.83 -17.14 47.60
CA GLU A 186 -87.15 -16.14 48.62
C GLU A 186 -88.58 -15.60 48.46
N GLU A 187 -89.03 -15.27 47.25
CA GLU A 187 -90.43 -14.93 46.95
C GLU A 187 -91.39 -16.03 47.42
N THR A 188 -91.09 -17.29 47.10
CA THR A 188 -91.92 -18.43 47.51
C THR A 188 -91.97 -18.58 49.04
N LYS A 189 -90.88 -18.24 49.73
CA LYS A 189 -90.82 -18.27 51.20
C LYS A 189 -91.67 -17.15 51.79
N HIS A 190 -91.52 -15.93 51.28
CA HIS A 190 -92.33 -14.78 51.68
C HIS A 190 -93.81 -15.03 51.46
N ASP A 191 -94.22 -15.58 50.31
CA ASP A 191 -95.62 -15.93 50.03
C ASP A 191 -96.20 -16.93 51.05
N LYS A 192 -95.42 -17.93 51.46
CA LYS A 192 -95.84 -18.89 52.49
C LYS A 192 -95.97 -18.22 53.86
N GLU A 193 -95.05 -17.32 54.18
CA GLU A 193 -95.04 -16.60 55.46
C GLU A 193 -96.22 -15.63 55.57
N ILE A 194 -96.52 -14.89 54.49
CA ILE A 194 -97.71 -14.03 54.36
C ILE A 194 -98.98 -14.87 54.54
N LYS A 195 -99.13 -15.97 53.79
CA LYS A 195 -100.32 -16.84 53.93
C LYS A 195 -100.52 -17.39 55.34
N ALA A 196 -99.42 -17.74 56.02
CA ALA A 196 -99.45 -18.21 57.40
C ALA A 196 -99.84 -17.09 58.38
N GLU A 197 -99.52 -15.83 58.08
CA GLU A 197 -99.91 -14.68 58.88
C GLU A 197 -101.37 -14.31 58.66
N GLU A 198 -101.84 -14.34 57.40
CA GLU A 198 -103.26 -14.19 57.04
C GLU A 198 -104.14 -15.21 57.77
N THR A 199 -103.76 -16.49 57.78
CA THR A 199 -104.52 -17.54 58.50
C THR A 199 -104.59 -17.27 60.01
N LYS A 200 -103.49 -16.85 60.63
CA LYS A 200 -103.50 -16.49 62.06
C LYS A 200 -104.38 -15.27 62.34
N HIS A 201 -104.40 -14.31 61.42
CA HIS A 201 -105.27 -13.14 61.51
C HIS A 201 -106.75 -13.54 61.39
N ASP A 202 -107.10 -14.40 60.45
CA ASP A 202 -108.45 -14.94 60.27
C ASP A 202 -108.93 -15.69 61.52
N GLU A 203 -108.14 -16.62 62.06
CA GLU A 203 -108.46 -17.34 63.30
C GLU A 203 -108.68 -16.38 64.49
N LYS A 204 -107.88 -15.31 64.56
CA LYS A 204 -108.00 -14.30 65.62
C LYS A 204 -109.25 -13.43 65.46
N ILE A 205 -109.67 -13.14 64.22
CA ILE A 205 -110.92 -12.45 63.94
C ILE A 205 -112.09 -13.34 64.34
N GLU A 206 -112.10 -14.61 63.91
CA GLU A 206 -113.13 -15.60 64.25
C GLU A 206 -113.26 -15.77 65.78
N GLY A 207 -112.13 -15.85 66.48
CA GLY A 207 -112.10 -15.92 67.95
C GLY A 207 -112.68 -14.67 68.63
N LYS A 208 -112.54 -13.48 68.02
CA LYS A 208 -113.16 -12.26 68.53
C LYS A 208 -114.65 -12.21 68.22
N GLU A 209 -115.06 -12.59 67.01
CA GLU A 209 -116.47 -12.62 66.59
C GLU A 209 -117.27 -13.56 67.49
N THR A 210 -116.80 -14.80 67.68
CA THR A 210 -117.42 -15.77 68.60
C THR A 210 -117.49 -15.23 70.03
N SER A 211 -116.44 -14.55 70.51
CA SER A 211 -116.44 -13.94 71.86
C SER A 211 -117.44 -12.79 71.98
N ILE A 212 -117.64 -12.00 70.93
CA ILE A 212 -118.66 -10.94 70.87
C ILE A 212 -120.05 -11.55 70.84
N GLU A 213 -120.29 -12.56 70.00
CA GLU A 213 -121.56 -13.26 69.89
C GLU A 213 -121.98 -13.88 71.23
N THR A 214 -121.04 -14.53 71.93
CA THR A 214 -121.29 -15.11 73.25
C THR A 214 -121.64 -14.03 74.30
N LYS A 215 -121.05 -12.83 74.20
CA LYS A 215 -121.39 -11.70 75.10
C LYS A 215 -122.77 -11.14 74.78
N HIS A 216 -123.09 -10.97 73.49
CA HIS A 216 -124.40 -10.51 73.05
C HIS A 216 -125.51 -11.48 73.49
N ASP A 217 -125.29 -12.79 73.39
CA ASP A 217 -126.21 -13.82 73.89
C ASP A 217 -126.41 -13.77 75.41
N LYS A 218 -125.39 -13.39 76.18
CA LYS A 218 -125.52 -13.20 77.63
C LYS A 218 -126.27 -11.92 77.99
N GLU A 219 -125.99 -10.82 77.30
CA GLU A 219 -126.71 -9.55 77.53
C GLU A 219 -128.19 -9.66 77.17
N THR A 220 -128.53 -10.27 76.03
CA THR A 220 -129.92 -10.51 75.63
C THR A 220 -130.67 -11.39 76.62
N LYS A 221 -130.05 -12.46 77.14
CA LYS A 221 -130.65 -13.29 78.20
C LYS A 221 -130.82 -12.52 79.52
N ALA A 222 -129.88 -11.65 79.88
CA ALA A 222 -129.98 -10.82 81.08
C ALA A 222 -131.10 -9.77 80.97
N GLU A 223 -131.29 -9.20 79.77
CA GLU A 223 -132.37 -8.25 79.48
C GLU A 223 -133.75 -8.93 79.47
N GLU A 224 -133.87 -10.15 78.92
CA GLU A 224 -135.09 -10.95 79.00
C GLU A 224 -135.47 -11.35 80.43
N THR A 225 -134.49 -11.62 81.31
CA THR A 225 -134.77 -11.90 82.73
C THR A 225 -135.24 -10.68 83.50
N LYS A 226 -134.69 -9.49 83.20
CA LYS A 226 -135.16 -8.23 83.81
C LYS A 226 -136.59 -7.86 83.40
N LYS A 227 -136.99 -8.16 82.16
CA LYS A 227 -138.37 -7.94 81.68
C LYS A 227 -139.42 -8.90 82.26
N LYS A 228 -139.02 -9.94 83.00
CA LYS A 228 -139.93 -10.90 83.65
C LYS A 228 -140.14 -10.65 85.15
N GLU A 229 -139.40 -9.71 85.75
CA GLU A 229 -139.50 -9.36 87.18
C GLU A 229 -140.21 -8.02 87.46
N ASP A 230 -140.72 -7.34 86.42
CA ASP A 230 -141.64 -6.18 86.50
C ASP A 230 -143.09 -6.57 86.15
#